data_AF-A0A2N9WV48-F1
#
_entry.id   AF-A0A2N9WV48-F1
#
_cell.length_a   1.000
_cell.length_b   1.000
_cell.length_c   1.000
_cell.angle_alpha   90.00
_cell.angle_beta   90.00
_cell.angle_gamma   90.00
#
_symmetry.space_group_name_H-M   'P 1'
#
loop_
_entity.id
_entity.type
_entity.pdbx_description
1 polymer ?
#
loop_
_entity_poly.entity_id
_entity_poly.type
_entity_poly.pdbx_seq_one_letter_code
_entity_poly.pdbx_strand_id
1 'polypeptide(L)'
;MIQETGPNHLTSLYIYTDQNSYEPLARIDTDGNQEQHIRYFHTDLNGCPEELTDANGEILWECSFQLWGKRIHEIEHESVEQNLRYQGQYLDRETGLHYNTFRYYDPDIGRFTQPDPIGLAGGLNLYQYAPNGLTWIDPWGLSKKCMGVKSSGHHVPAVRKSKGRTFEVSRSDKTRPTLFPKGKNPEHDHWRLHNAEREIIGPRQGDFIGSDKQLFDAYRKAYSGLDDIKVDVKSPNGTYNLGTNVTPSKAVDLMESWLKEQGLMK
;
A
#
# COMPACT_ATOMS: atom_id res chain seq x y z
N MET A 1 11.19 8.75 -10.64
CA MET A 1 11.79 10.09 -10.72
C MET A 1 10.86 10.95 -11.54
N ILE A 2 10.45 12.09 -10.97
CA ILE A 2 9.64 13.12 -11.65
C ILE A 2 10.48 14.40 -11.64
N GLN A 3 10.47 15.13 -12.75
CA GLN A 3 11.17 16.40 -12.90
C GLN A 3 10.16 17.51 -13.12
N GLU A 4 10.34 18.59 -12.38
CA GLU A 4 9.58 19.83 -12.50
C GLU A 4 10.51 20.95 -12.94
N THR A 5 10.04 21.86 -13.80
CA THR A 5 10.78 23.05 -14.21
C THR A 5 9.92 24.28 -13.96
N GLY A 6 10.37 25.12 -13.03
CA GLY A 6 9.70 26.35 -12.66
C GLY A 6 9.97 27.51 -13.63
N PRO A 7 9.33 28.68 -13.41
CA PRO A 7 9.38 29.84 -14.31
C PRO A 7 10.78 30.43 -14.56
N ASN A 8 11.79 30.06 -13.76
CA ASN A 8 13.17 30.57 -13.82
C ASN A 8 14.21 29.50 -14.18
N HIS A 9 13.81 28.41 -14.85
CA HIS A 9 14.66 27.23 -15.12
C HIS A 9 15.16 26.48 -13.88
N LEU A 10 14.68 26.86 -12.69
CA LEU A 10 14.79 26.06 -11.48
C LEU A 10 14.18 24.69 -11.75
N THR A 11 14.98 23.66 -11.59
CA THR A 11 14.61 22.30 -11.94
C THR A 11 14.66 21.42 -10.72
N SER A 12 13.54 20.83 -10.33
CA SER A 12 13.43 19.94 -9.17
C SER A 12 13.27 18.50 -9.62
N LEU A 13 14.20 17.64 -9.23
CA LEU A 13 14.15 16.20 -9.46
C LEU A 13 13.77 15.48 -8.17
N TYR A 14 12.62 14.82 -8.15
CA TYR A 14 12.10 14.10 -6.98
C TYR A 14 12.54 12.62 -6.97
N ILE A 15 13.07 12.19 -5.82
CA ILE A 15 13.52 10.83 -5.51
C ILE A 15 12.55 10.24 -4.48
N TYR A 16 12.17 8.97 -4.67
CA TYR A 16 11.20 8.25 -3.83
C TYR A 16 11.85 7.04 -3.15
N THR A 17 11.27 6.55 -2.05
CA THR A 17 11.86 5.50 -1.20
C THR A 17 12.05 4.15 -1.90
N ASP A 18 11.21 3.81 -2.89
CA ASP A 18 11.37 2.61 -3.72
C ASP A 18 10.75 2.80 -5.13
N GLN A 19 11.03 1.87 -6.06
CA GLN A 19 10.58 1.95 -7.46
C GLN A 19 9.06 2.06 -7.65
N ASN A 20 8.26 1.60 -6.69
CA ASN A 20 6.80 1.63 -6.71
C ASN A 20 6.21 2.42 -5.51
N SER A 21 7.05 3.21 -4.84
CA SER A 21 6.67 4.11 -3.77
C SER A 21 6.40 5.50 -4.34
N TYR A 22 5.52 6.21 -3.65
CA TYR A 22 5.21 7.61 -3.92
C TYR A 22 5.55 8.46 -2.71
N GLU A 23 6.16 7.87 -1.68
CA GLU A 23 6.72 8.53 -0.52
C GLU A 23 8.03 9.22 -0.94
N PRO A 24 8.08 10.57 -0.87
CA PRO A 24 9.26 11.31 -1.28
C PRO A 24 10.39 11.12 -0.26
N LEU A 25 11.60 10.95 -0.77
CA LEU A 25 12.82 10.77 0.01
C LEU A 25 13.70 12.02 -0.05
N ALA A 26 13.93 12.52 -1.25
CA ALA A 26 14.75 13.70 -1.48
C ALA A 26 14.31 14.43 -2.74
N ARG A 27 14.68 15.71 -2.85
CA ARG A 27 14.67 16.44 -4.11
C ARG A 27 16.04 17.03 -4.40
N ILE A 28 16.41 17.06 -5.67
CA ILE A 28 17.61 17.73 -6.16
C ILE A 28 17.13 18.93 -6.95
N ASP A 29 17.38 20.12 -6.43
CA ASP A 29 17.04 21.33 -7.16
C ASP A 29 18.30 21.88 -7.83
N THR A 30 18.18 22.18 -9.11
CA THR A 30 19.24 22.76 -9.94
C THR A 30 18.82 24.16 -10.34
N ASP A 31 19.70 25.13 -10.12
CA ASP A 31 19.48 26.52 -10.54
C ASP A 31 20.06 26.82 -11.93
N GLY A 32 19.89 28.05 -12.41
CA GLY A 32 20.41 28.50 -13.71
C GLY A 32 21.94 28.46 -13.83
N ASN A 33 22.67 28.32 -12.73
CA ASN A 33 24.13 28.20 -12.68
C ASN A 33 24.62 26.74 -12.60
N GLN A 34 23.70 25.77 -12.68
CA GLN A 34 23.95 24.33 -12.53
C GLN A 34 24.41 23.90 -11.13
N GLU A 35 24.24 24.73 -10.12
CA GLU A 35 24.50 24.31 -8.74
C GLU A 35 23.37 23.36 -8.30
N GLN A 36 23.74 22.24 -7.69
CA GLN A 36 22.79 21.22 -7.24
C GLN A 36 22.67 21.24 -5.73
N HIS A 37 21.45 21.45 -5.25
CA HIS A 37 21.12 21.41 -3.84
C HIS A 37 20.25 20.19 -3.56
N ILE A 38 20.77 19.26 -2.77
CA ILE A 38 20.03 18.09 -2.30
C ILE A 38 19.28 18.48 -1.03
N ARG A 39 17.96 18.25 -1.05
CA ARG A 39 17.06 18.51 0.08
C ARG A 39 16.34 17.21 0.46
N TYR A 40 16.16 16.97 1.75
CA TYR A 40 15.64 15.72 2.29
C TYR A 40 14.25 15.90 2.87
N PHE A 41 13.34 14.99 2.54
CA PHE A 41 11.98 15.01 3.07
C PHE A 41 11.89 14.24 4.39
N HIS A 42 11.15 14.80 5.33
CA HIS A 42 10.67 14.10 6.52
C HIS A 42 9.16 14.00 6.42
N THR A 43 8.62 12.79 6.54
CA THR A 43 7.21 12.52 6.23
C THR A 43 6.49 11.87 7.41
N ASP A 44 5.19 12.10 7.50
CA ASP A 44 4.29 11.36 8.40
C ASP A 44 4.15 9.89 7.93
N LEU A 45 3.52 9.04 8.74
CA LEU A 45 3.26 7.62 8.47
C LEU A 45 2.57 7.34 7.13
N ASN A 46 1.83 8.32 6.60
CA ASN A 46 1.18 8.23 5.30
C ASN A 46 2.02 8.74 4.12
N GLY A 47 3.27 9.13 4.37
CA GLY A 47 4.20 9.69 3.39
C GLY A 47 3.90 11.14 3.01
N CYS A 48 3.05 11.86 3.76
CA CYS A 48 2.86 13.30 3.59
C CYS A 48 4.10 14.04 4.10
N PRO A 49 4.75 14.89 3.29
CA PRO A 49 5.86 15.74 3.75
C PRO A 49 5.46 16.66 4.88
N GLU A 50 6.13 16.57 6.01
CA GLU A 50 5.99 17.51 7.14
C GLU A 50 7.17 18.47 7.22
N GLU A 51 8.38 18.05 6.84
CA GLU A 51 9.55 18.92 6.84
C GLU A 51 10.43 18.66 5.61
N LEU A 52 11.21 19.67 5.26
CA LEU A 52 12.26 19.59 4.25
C LEU A 52 13.54 20.22 4.79
N THR A 53 14.63 19.47 4.79
CA THR A 53 15.93 19.95 5.28
C THR A 53 16.99 20.01 4.19
N ASP A 54 18.02 20.82 4.40
CA ASP A 54 19.24 20.81 3.59
C ASP A 54 20.18 19.62 3.97
N ALA A 55 21.39 19.62 3.42
CA ALA A 55 22.40 18.60 3.72
C ALA A 55 23.04 18.72 5.11
N ASN A 56 22.91 19.87 5.78
CA ASN A 56 23.38 20.10 7.15
C ASN A 56 22.31 19.79 8.20
N GLY A 57 21.07 19.54 7.77
CA GLY A 57 19.93 19.29 8.64
C GLY A 57 19.17 20.55 9.06
N GLU A 58 19.42 21.68 8.40
CA GLU A 58 18.67 22.91 8.63
C GLU A 58 17.30 22.82 7.95
N ILE A 59 16.24 23.22 8.66
CA ILE A 59 14.86 23.20 8.16
C ILE A 59 14.69 24.34 7.15
N LEU A 60 14.26 23.99 5.94
CA LEU A 60 13.99 24.92 4.84
C LEU A 60 12.49 25.20 4.70
N TRP A 61 11.67 24.20 4.98
CA TRP A 61 10.22 24.24 4.90
C TRP A 61 9.62 23.25 5.90
N GLU A 62 8.53 23.63 6.57
CA GLU A 62 7.76 22.73 7.43
C GLU A 62 6.25 22.99 7.28
N CYS A 63 5.44 21.95 7.47
CA CYS A 63 4.01 22.01 7.37
C CYS A 63 3.35 20.91 8.21
N SER A 64 2.22 21.24 8.84
CA SER A 64 1.38 20.25 9.52
C SER A 64 0.00 20.17 8.90
N PHE A 65 -0.62 19.00 9.05
CA PHE A 65 -1.88 18.68 8.39
C PHE A 65 -2.90 18.11 9.38
N GLN A 66 -4.17 18.35 9.09
CA GLN A 66 -5.26 17.54 9.63
C GLN A 66 -5.28 16.16 8.95
N LEU A 67 -6.08 15.25 9.51
CA LEU A 67 -6.20 13.86 9.09
C LEU A 67 -6.47 13.64 7.58
N TRP A 68 -7.07 14.62 6.90
CA TRP A 68 -7.42 14.55 5.48
C TRP A 68 -6.57 15.49 4.61
N GLY A 69 -5.42 15.93 5.10
CA GLY A 69 -4.43 16.66 4.30
C GLY A 69 -4.71 18.17 4.25
N LYS A 70 -5.69 18.66 5.01
CA LYS A 70 -5.89 20.11 5.18
C LYS A 70 -4.74 20.67 6.00
N ARG A 71 -3.97 21.58 5.41
CA ARG A 71 -2.91 22.31 6.08
C ARG A 71 -3.42 23.06 7.31
N ILE A 72 -2.71 22.95 8.43
CA ILE A 72 -2.92 23.75 9.64
C ILE A 72 -1.94 24.93 9.66
N HIS A 73 -0.65 24.66 9.45
CA HIS A 73 0.40 25.67 9.29
C HIS A 73 1.37 25.24 8.19
N GLU A 74 1.99 26.22 7.53
CA GLU A 74 3.12 26.04 6.60
C GLU A 74 4.08 27.20 6.79
N ILE A 75 5.35 26.89 7.01
CA ILE A 75 6.40 27.86 7.29
C ILE A 75 7.52 27.61 6.29
N GLU A 76 7.85 28.66 5.53
CA GLU A 76 8.98 28.72 4.60
C GLU A 76 10.12 29.45 5.32
N HIS A 77 11.13 28.70 5.78
CA HIS A 77 12.33 29.27 6.42
C HIS A 77 13.28 29.87 5.40
N GLU A 78 13.29 29.29 4.20
CA GLU A 78 13.92 29.84 3.01
C GLU A 78 12.91 29.92 1.87
N SER A 79 13.23 30.69 0.83
CA SER A 79 12.39 30.80 -0.37
C SER A 79 12.47 29.50 -1.18
N VAL A 80 11.70 28.51 -0.75
CA VAL A 80 11.66 27.19 -1.35
C VAL A 80 10.22 26.69 -1.44
N GLU A 81 9.73 26.54 -2.66
CA GLU A 81 8.35 26.10 -2.88
C GLU A 81 8.26 24.58 -2.75
N GLN A 82 7.40 24.09 -1.85
CA GLN A 82 7.16 22.66 -1.66
C GLN A 82 5.67 22.33 -1.76
N ASN A 83 5.31 21.62 -2.84
CA ASN A 83 3.92 21.35 -3.20
C ASN A 83 3.50 19.89 -3.09
N LEU A 84 4.40 18.94 -2.83
CA LEU A 84 4.01 17.56 -2.56
C LEU A 84 3.09 17.47 -1.33
N ARG A 85 2.06 16.64 -1.43
CA ARG A 85 1.09 16.36 -0.36
C ARG A 85 1.08 14.85 -0.09
N TYR A 86 -0.08 14.23 0.11
CA TYR A 86 -0.13 12.77 0.19
C TYR A 86 0.54 12.13 -1.02
N GLN A 87 0.98 10.89 -0.85
CA GLN A 87 1.62 10.11 -1.90
C GLN A 87 0.84 10.14 -3.23
N GLY A 88 1.41 10.79 -4.26
CA GLY A 88 0.84 11.00 -5.59
C GLY A 88 0.11 12.34 -5.81
N GLN A 89 0.00 13.16 -4.76
CA GLN A 89 -0.65 14.46 -4.78
C GLN A 89 0.34 15.62 -4.87
N TYR A 90 -0.05 16.63 -5.64
CA TYR A 90 0.66 17.90 -5.79
C TYR A 90 -0.32 19.05 -5.51
N LEU A 91 0.04 19.98 -4.63
CA LEU A 91 -0.76 21.15 -4.31
C LEU A 91 -0.78 22.11 -5.51
N ASP A 92 -1.97 22.38 -5.99
CA ASP A 92 -2.23 23.53 -6.83
C ASP A 92 -2.49 24.74 -5.93
N ARG A 93 -1.51 25.66 -5.86
CA ARG A 93 -1.59 26.85 -5.00
C ARG A 93 -2.68 27.83 -5.44
N GLU A 94 -3.11 27.83 -6.71
CA GLU A 94 -4.16 28.73 -7.20
C GLU A 94 -5.53 28.35 -6.65
N THR A 95 -5.83 27.05 -6.63
CA THR A 95 -7.13 26.53 -6.20
C THR A 95 -7.15 26.05 -4.74
N GLY A 96 -5.98 25.75 -4.17
CA GLY A 96 -5.84 25.06 -2.89
C GLY A 96 -6.17 23.56 -2.96
N LEU A 97 -6.55 23.05 -4.14
CA LEU A 97 -6.83 21.64 -4.36
C LEU A 97 -5.53 20.87 -4.58
N HIS A 98 -5.58 19.57 -4.30
CA HIS A 98 -4.47 18.67 -4.55
C HIS A 98 -4.70 17.94 -5.88
N TYR A 99 -3.89 18.26 -6.89
CA TYR A 99 -3.87 17.51 -8.14
C TYR A 99 -3.33 16.10 -7.88
N ASN A 100 -4.14 15.08 -8.19
CA ASN A 100 -3.83 13.68 -7.95
C ASN A 100 -3.96 12.90 -9.25
N THR A 101 -3.11 13.24 -10.22
CA THR A 101 -3.01 12.71 -11.60
C THR A 101 -4.32 12.68 -12.40
N PHE A 102 -5.29 11.83 -12.06
CA PHE A 102 -6.56 11.73 -12.78
C PHE A 102 -7.70 12.54 -12.16
N ARG A 103 -7.54 13.04 -10.93
CA ARG A 103 -8.57 13.79 -10.20
C ARG A 103 -7.97 14.90 -9.34
N TYR A 104 -8.79 15.89 -9.02
CA TYR A 104 -8.48 16.88 -7.98
C TYR A 104 -9.11 16.46 -6.65
N TYR A 105 -8.29 16.42 -5.60
CA TYR A 105 -8.68 16.15 -4.23
C TYR A 105 -8.86 17.45 -3.46
N ASP A 106 -9.97 17.56 -2.75
CA ASP A 106 -10.27 18.67 -1.86
C ASP A 106 -9.92 18.26 -0.41
N PRO A 107 -8.86 18.81 0.19
CA PRO A 107 -8.45 18.48 1.55
C PRO A 107 -9.40 19.03 2.62
N ASP A 108 -10.22 20.05 2.32
CA ASP A 108 -11.15 20.64 3.29
C ASP A 108 -12.31 19.69 3.62
N ILE A 109 -12.72 18.87 2.64
CA ILE A 109 -13.83 17.92 2.76
C ILE A 109 -13.41 16.45 2.63
N GLY A 110 -12.12 16.20 2.40
CA GLY A 110 -11.52 14.87 2.41
C GLY A 110 -11.95 13.95 1.26
N ARG A 111 -12.15 14.49 0.05
CA ARG A 111 -12.65 13.70 -1.10
C ARG A 111 -12.22 14.26 -2.45
N PHE A 112 -12.39 13.47 -3.50
CA PHE A 112 -12.25 13.96 -4.86
C PHE A 112 -13.40 14.89 -5.25
N THR A 113 -13.10 15.85 -6.12
CA THR A 113 -14.07 16.80 -6.68
C THR A 113 -14.78 16.23 -7.92
N GLN A 114 -14.16 15.26 -8.60
CA GLN A 114 -14.74 14.54 -9.74
C GLN A 114 -15.08 13.07 -9.39
N PRO A 115 -16.11 12.49 -10.03
CA PRO A 115 -16.37 11.05 -9.92
C PRO A 115 -15.22 10.23 -10.51
N ASP A 116 -15.03 9.02 -10.00
CA ASP A 116 -13.99 8.09 -10.44
C ASP A 116 -14.12 7.77 -11.94
N PRO A 117 -13.10 8.06 -12.78
CA PRO A 117 -13.17 7.83 -14.22
C PRO A 117 -13.20 6.35 -14.59
N ILE A 118 -12.79 5.43 -13.70
CA ILE A 118 -12.96 3.98 -13.90
C ILE A 118 -14.28 3.45 -13.31
N GLY A 119 -15.16 4.35 -12.86
CA GLY A 119 -16.48 4.03 -12.34
C GLY A 119 -16.43 3.11 -11.13
N LEU A 120 -17.33 2.13 -11.09
CA LEU A 120 -17.47 1.20 -9.96
C LEU A 120 -16.24 0.28 -9.75
N ALA A 121 -15.30 0.23 -10.71
CA ALA A 121 -14.05 -0.49 -10.53
C ALA A 121 -13.14 0.16 -9.47
N GLY A 122 -13.24 1.49 -9.26
CA GLY A 122 -12.56 2.21 -8.15
C GLY A 122 -13.26 2.08 -6.79
N GLY A 123 -14.50 1.57 -6.81
CA GLY A 123 -15.34 1.30 -5.64
C GLY A 123 -16.73 1.92 -5.73
N LEU A 124 -17.55 1.65 -4.72
CA LEU A 124 -18.95 2.08 -4.70
C LEU A 124 -19.13 3.59 -4.49
N ASN A 125 -18.17 4.24 -3.82
CA ASN A 125 -18.17 5.69 -3.63
C ASN A 125 -17.20 6.34 -4.62
N LEU A 126 -17.75 6.92 -5.69
CA LEU A 126 -17.00 7.50 -6.79
C LEU A 126 -16.16 8.74 -6.40
N TYR A 127 -16.41 9.34 -5.25
CA TYR A 127 -15.68 10.52 -4.77
C TYR A 127 -14.68 10.20 -3.65
N GLN A 128 -14.63 8.96 -3.18
CA GLN A 128 -13.78 8.60 -2.05
C GLN A 128 -12.30 8.65 -2.42
N TYR A 129 -11.48 9.35 -1.63
CA TYR A 129 -10.02 9.25 -1.67
C TYR A 129 -9.54 7.90 -1.13
N ALA A 130 -9.75 7.67 0.16
CA ALA A 130 -9.30 6.46 0.82
C ALA A 130 -10.26 6.04 1.96
N PRO A 131 -10.23 4.78 2.41
CA PRO A 131 -10.98 4.36 3.60
C PRO A 131 -10.43 4.96 4.89
N ASN A 132 -9.13 5.30 4.91
CA ASN A 132 -8.42 5.82 6.09
C ASN A 132 -7.17 6.61 5.62
N GLY A 133 -7.08 7.92 5.94
CA GLY A 133 -5.98 8.79 5.51
C GLY A 133 -4.60 8.54 6.17
N LEU A 134 -4.52 7.70 7.20
CA LEU A 134 -3.25 7.35 7.85
C LEU A 134 -2.59 6.10 7.26
N THR A 135 -3.38 5.18 6.70
CA THR A 135 -2.92 3.85 6.31
C THR A 135 -3.18 3.52 4.85
N TRP A 136 -3.83 4.42 4.11
CA TRP A 136 -4.13 4.25 2.70
C TRP A 136 -3.74 5.48 1.89
N ILE A 137 -3.38 5.23 0.65
CA ILE A 137 -3.02 6.23 -0.35
C ILE A 137 -3.69 5.89 -1.68
N ASP A 138 -3.91 6.87 -2.54
CA ASP A 138 -4.38 6.67 -3.91
C ASP A 138 -3.48 7.46 -4.87
N PRO A 139 -2.30 6.92 -5.26
CA PRO A 139 -1.29 7.72 -5.96
C PRO A 139 -1.66 8.17 -7.37
N TRP A 140 -2.68 7.54 -7.96
CA TRP A 140 -3.19 7.90 -9.27
C TRP A 140 -4.52 8.64 -9.19
N GLY A 141 -5.18 8.61 -8.03
CA GLY A 141 -6.58 9.01 -7.96
C GLY A 141 -7.48 8.08 -8.75
N LEU A 142 -7.26 6.76 -8.70
CA LEU A 142 -8.10 5.73 -9.35
C LEU A 142 -8.39 4.54 -8.44
N SER A 143 -7.43 4.16 -7.60
CA SER A 143 -7.55 2.96 -6.79
C SER A 143 -6.68 3.09 -5.55
N LYS A 144 -7.36 3.27 -4.41
CA LYS A 144 -6.72 3.30 -3.10
C LYS A 144 -6.02 1.99 -2.76
N LYS A 145 -4.82 2.08 -2.21
CA LYS A 145 -4.02 0.96 -1.69
C LYS A 145 -3.63 1.21 -0.23
N CYS A 146 -3.56 0.14 0.55
CA CYS A 146 -3.12 0.20 1.95
C CYS A 146 -1.59 0.18 1.98
N MET A 147 -0.97 1.09 2.73
CA MET A 147 0.48 1.14 2.88
C MET A 147 1.00 -0.03 3.73
N GLY A 148 2.25 -0.42 3.49
CA GLY A 148 2.93 -1.46 4.27
C GLY A 148 2.44 -2.89 4.01
N VAL A 149 1.65 -3.13 2.96
CA VAL A 149 1.15 -4.48 2.62
C VAL A 149 2.19 -5.28 1.83
N LYS A 150 3.22 -4.65 1.24
CA LYS A 150 4.31 -5.36 0.54
C LYS A 150 4.99 -6.47 1.37
N SER A 151 5.00 -6.36 2.70
CA SER A 151 5.54 -7.36 3.63
C SER A 151 4.47 -8.09 4.45
N SER A 152 3.18 -7.76 4.25
CA SER A 152 2.08 -8.42 4.94
C SER A 152 1.86 -9.79 4.32
N GLY A 153 2.11 -10.83 5.10
CA GLY A 153 1.80 -12.19 4.69
C GLY A 153 0.28 -12.44 4.65
N HIS A 154 -0.13 -13.27 3.70
CA HIS A 154 -1.50 -13.76 3.58
C HIS A 154 -1.61 -15.15 4.22
N HIS A 155 -2.31 -15.23 5.35
CA HIS A 155 -2.49 -16.49 6.06
C HIS A 155 -3.56 -17.35 5.40
N VAL A 156 -3.19 -18.60 5.10
CA VAL A 156 -4.13 -19.62 4.65
C VAL A 156 -3.95 -20.85 5.54
N PRO A 157 -4.93 -21.19 6.40
CA PRO A 157 -6.17 -20.47 6.64
C PRO A 157 -6.00 -19.14 7.38
N ALA A 158 -6.91 -18.18 7.15
CA ALA A 158 -6.96 -16.96 7.93
C ALA A 158 -7.16 -17.27 9.43
N VAL A 159 -6.57 -16.43 10.29
CA VAL A 159 -6.54 -16.57 11.77
C VAL A 159 -7.86 -17.08 12.36
N ARG A 160 -9.00 -16.42 12.05
CA ARG A 160 -10.31 -16.81 12.58
C ARG A 160 -10.80 -18.17 12.07
N LYS A 161 -10.43 -18.57 10.86
CA LYS A 161 -10.82 -19.87 10.28
C LYS A 161 -10.01 -21.04 10.84
N SER A 162 -8.83 -20.76 11.39
CA SER A 162 -7.98 -21.72 12.09
C SER A 162 -8.36 -21.94 13.55
N LYS A 163 -9.23 -21.10 14.13
CA LYS A 163 -9.59 -21.13 15.55
C LYS A 163 -10.17 -22.49 15.95
N GLY A 164 -9.64 -23.08 17.03
CA GLY A 164 -10.06 -24.39 17.55
C GLY A 164 -9.55 -25.58 16.76
N ARG A 165 -8.70 -25.37 15.75
CA ARG A 165 -8.05 -26.43 14.96
C ARG A 165 -6.63 -26.65 15.47
N THR A 166 -6.08 -27.82 15.23
CA THR A 166 -4.69 -28.20 15.58
C THR A 166 -3.62 -27.29 14.97
N PHE A 167 -3.96 -26.59 13.88
CA PHE A 167 -3.11 -25.61 13.22
C PHE A 167 -3.53 -24.16 13.46
N GLU A 168 -4.24 -23.87 14.55
CA GLU A 168 -4.60 -22.49 14.93
C GLU A 168 -3.38 -21.55 14.90
N VAL A 169 -3.58 -20.35 14.36
CA VAL A 169 -2.56 -19.29 14.28
C VAL A 169 -3.06 -17.98 14.85
N SER A 170 -2.14 -17.20 15.41
CA SER A 170 -2.40 -15.79 15.75
C SER A 170 -1.79 -14.83 14.71
N ARG A 171 -2.16 -13.55 14.77
CA ARG A 171 -1.68 -12.55 13.79
C ARG A 171 -0.17 -12.29 13.84
N SER A 172 0.45 -12.47 15.00
CA SER A 172 1.89 -12.32 15.20
C SER A 172 2.64 -13.65 15.09
N ASP A 173 1.91 -14.74 14.84
CA ASP A 173 2.46 -16.09 14.82
C ASP A 173 3.28 -16.32 13.54
N LYS A 174 4.56 -16.65 13.73
CA LYS A 174 5.47 -17.03 12.65
C LYS A 174 5.67 -18.54 12.54
N THR A 175 4.90 -19.34 13.28
CA THR A 175 5.06 -20.80 13.34
C THR A 175 4.32 -21.55 12.24
N ARG A 176 3.66 -20.85 11.32
CA ARG A 176 3.04 -21.45 10.13
C ARG A 176 3.57 -20.85 8.83
N PRO A 177 3.52 -21.64 7.74
CA PRO A 177 3.78 -21.11 6.43
C PRO A 177 2.84 -19.95 6.09
N THR A 178 3.35 -19.01 5.30
CA THR A 178 2.58 -17.81 4.91
C THR A 178 2.83 -17.49 3.44
N LEU A 179 1.77 -17.07 2.76
CA LEU A 179 1.76 -16.74 1.34
C LEU A 179 2.09 -15.25 1.15
N PHE A 180 2.97 -14.92 0.21
CA PHE A 180 3.34 -13.56 -0.14
C PHE A 180 3.12 -13.32 -1.63
N PRO A 181 2.16 -12.46 -2.04
CA PRO A 181 1.98 -12.13 -3.45
C PRO A 181 3.22 -11.49 -4.07
N LYS A 182 3.41 -11.74 -5.35
CA LYS A 182 4.53 -11.31 -6.18
C LYS A 182 4.01 -10.66 -7.44
N GLY A 183 4.78 -9.72 -7.97
CA GLY A 183 4.48 -9.06 -9.23
C GLY A 183 4.54 -7.55 -9.12
N LYS A 184 3.91 -6.86 -10.06
CA LYS A 184 3.91 -5.39 -10.15
C LYS A 184 3.11 -4.73 -9.04
N ASN A 185 2.06 -5.38 -8.53
CA ASN A 185 1.19 -4.82 -7.49
C ASN A 185 0.78 -5.87 -6.44
N PRO A 186 1.74 -6.38 -5.63
CA PRO A 186 1.49 -7.47 -4.69
C PRO A 186 0.44 -7.11 -3.62
N GLU A 187 0.27 -5.82 -3.31
CA GLU A 187 -0.74 -5.35 -2.36
C GLU A 187 -2.17 -5.50 -2.92
N HIS A 188 -2.35 -5.15 -4.20
CA HIS A 188 -3.61 -5.36 -4.90
C HIS A 188 -3.92 -6.85 -5.02
N ASP A 189 -2.92 -7.67 -5.37
CA ASP A 189 -3.08 -9.11 -5.46
C ASP A 189 -3.40 -9.75 -4.10
N HIS A 190 -2.79 -9.27 -3.00
CA HIS A 190 -3.18 -9.65 -1.64
C HIS A 190 -4.67 -9.38 -1.41
N TRP A 191 -5.13 -8.18 -1.77
CA TRP A 191 -6.54 -7.85 -1.60
C TRP A 191 -7.46 -8.72 -2.46
N ARG A 192 -7.07 -9.05 -3.69
CA ARG A 192 -7.80 -9.97 -4.57
C ARG A 192 -7.94 -11.36 -3.96
N LEU A 193 -6.91 -11.89 -3.30
CA LEU A 193 -7.00 -13.15 -2.55
C LEU A 193 -8.09 -13.07 -1.48
N HIS A 194 -8.07 -12.02 -0.66
CA HIS A 194 -9.11 -11.82 0.35
C HIS A 194 -10.51 -11.60 -0.22
N ASN A 195 -10.62 -10.98 -1.38
CA ASN A 195 -11.92 -10.80 -2.02
C ASN A 195 -12.48 -12.14 -2.52
N ALA A 196 -11.64 -12.97 -3.13
CA ALA A 196 -12.02 -14.30 -3.58
C ALA A 196 -12.42 -15.23 -2.43
N GLU A 197 -11.80 -15.08 -1.25
CA GLU A 197 -12.19 -15.83 -0.05
C GLU A 197 -13.61 -15.50 0.42
N ARG A 198 -14.09 -14.25 0.25
CA ARG A 198 -15.35 -13.79 0.85
C ARG A 198 -16.56 -14.57 0.37
N GLU A 199 -16.63 -14.91 -0.90
CA GLU A 199 -17.80 -15.58 -1.48
C GLU A 199 -17.92 -17.04 -1.03
N ILE A 200 -16.78 -17.70 -0.80
CA ILE A 200 -16.73 -19.15 -0.57
C ILE A 200 -16.52 -19.49 0.90
N ILE A 201 -15.63 -18.76 1.57
CA ILE A 201 -15.18 -19.02 2.95
C ILE A 201 -15.85 -18.04 3.93
N GLY A 202 -16.42 -16.96 3.41
CA GLY A 202 -17.07 -15.91 4.18
C GLY A 202 -16.11 -14.79 4.60
N PRO A 203 -16.59 -13.82 5.40
CA PRO A 203 -15.78 -12.68 5.82
C PRO A 203 -14.55 -13.10 6.65
N ARG A 204 -13.52 -12.23 6.69
CA ARG A 204 -12.30 -12.44 7.49
C ARG A 204 -12.58 -12.64 8.98
N GLN A 205 -13.67 -12.03 9.48
CA GLN A 205 -14.15 -12.25 10.84
C GLN A 205 -15.16 -13.42 10.84
N GLY A 206 -15.15 -14.20 11.92
CA GLY A 206 -16.02 -15.37 12.08
C GLY A 206 -15.33 -16.68 11.69
N ASP A 207 -15.80 -17.77 12.28
CA ASP A 207 -15.19 -19.09 12.16
C ASP A 207 -15.61 -19.76 10.83
N PHE A 208 -14.94 -20.85 10.45
CA PHE A 208 -15.38 -21.69 9.32
C PHE A 208 -16.08 -22.93 9.86
N ILE A 209 -17.33 -23.17 9.42
CA ILE A 209 -18.09 -24.36 9.77
C ILE A 209 -17.74 -25.47 8.77
N GLY A 210 -17.10 -26.53 9.25
CA GLY A 210 -16.73 -27.69 8.44
C GLY A 210 -15.40 -28.33 8.87
N SER A 211 -15.08 -29.46 8.24
CA SER A 211 -13.82 -30.18 8.48
C SER A 211 -12.60 -29.42 7.93
N ASP A 212 -11.40 -29.80 8.37
CA ASP A 212 -10.15 -29.23 7.85
C ASP A 212 -10.07 -29.41 6.33
N LYS A 213 -10.43 -30.59 5.83
CA LYS A 213 -10.49 -30.87 4.39
C LYS A 213 -11.44 -29.92 3.66
N GLN A 214 -12.65 -29.69 4.19
CA GLN A 214 -13.60 -28.75 3.59
C GLN A 214 -13.09 -27.32 3.57
N LEU A 215 -12.33 -26.91 4.58
CA LEU A 215 -11.70 -25.59 4.64
C LEU A 215 -10.65 -25.42 3.54
N PHE A 216 -9.73 -26.38 3.38
CA PHE A 216 -8.71 -26.33 2.34
C PHE A 216 -9.31 -26.47 0.93
N ASP A 217 -10.32 -27.31 0.75
CA ASP A 217 -11.09 -27.41 -0.49
C ASP A 217 -11.75 -26.07 -0.86
N ALA A 218 -12.26 -25.32 0.13
CA ALA A 218 -12.83 -24.00 -0.07
C ALA A 218 -11.78 -22.95 -0.50
N TYR A 219 -10.57 -22.97 0.08
CA TYR A 219 -9.47 -22.10 -0.39
C TYR A 219 -9.03 -22.40 -1.82
N ARG A 220 -8.87 -23.69 -2.18
CA ARG A 220 -8.56 -24.06 -3.57
C ARG A 220 -9.64 -23.58 -4.53
N LYS A 221 -10.92 -23.71 -4.14
CA LYS A 221 -12.04 -23.21 -4.95
C LYS A 221 -11.99 -21.69 -5.08
N ALA A 222 -11.74 -20.96 -4.00
CA ALA A 222 -11.67 -19.49 -4.00
C ALA A 222 -10.57 -18.99 -4.95
N TYR A 223 -9.45 -19.69 -5.02
CA TYR A 223 -8.30 -19.29 -5.82
C TYR A 223 -8.27 -19.85 -7.24
N SER A 224 -9.26 -20.67 -7.64
CA SER A 224 -9.29 -21.35 -8.93
C SER A 224 -9.27 -20.42 -10.16
N GLY A 225 -9.67 -19.15 -10.00
CA GLY A 225 -9.65 -18.15 -11.07
C GLY A 225 -8.53 -17.11 -10.98
N LEU A 226 -7.53 -17.31 -10.11
CA LEU A 226 -6.46 -16.32 -9.82
C LEU A 226 -5.09 -16.77 -10.32
N ASP A 227 -5.03 -17.44 -11.48
CA ASP A 227 -3.79 -17.98 -12.04
C ASP A 227 -2.78 -16.89 -12.48
N ASP A 228 -3.28 -15.67 -12.68
CA ASP A 228 -2.48 -14.48 -12.99
C ASP A 228 -1.71 -13.96 -11.76
N ILE A 229 -2.17 -14.27 -10.54
CA ILE A 229 -1.45 -13.96 -9.32
C ILE A 229 -0.34 -14.99 -9.12
N LYS A 230 0.87 -14.51 -8.79
CA LYS A 230 1.99 -15.36 -8.38
C LYS A 230 2.35 -15.10 -6.94
N VAL A 231 2.76 -16.14 -6.21
CA VAL A 231 2.99 -16.06 -4.78
C VAL A 231 4.23 -16.88 -4.39
N ASP A 232 4.94 -16.41 -3.38
CA ASP A 232 5.95 -17.18 -2.67
C ASP A 232 5.32 -17.71 -1.38
N VAL A 233 5.51 -19.01 -1.08
CA VAL A 233 5.09 -19.63 0.18
C VAL A 233 6.32 -19.77 1.06
N LYS A 234 6.41 -18.96 2.10
CA LYS A 234 7.54 -19.01 3.04
C LYS A 234 7.24 -19.99 4.17
N SER A 235 8.26 -20.68 4.63
CA SER A 235 8.22 -21.56 5.80
C SER A 235 7.84 -20.78 7.06
N PRO A 236 7.55 -21.47 8.18
CA PRO A 236 7.59 -20.83 9.50
C PRO A 236 8.90 -20.05 9.68
N ASN A 237 8.81 -18.87 10.30
CA ASN A 237 9.88 -17.90 10.49
C ASN A 237 10.54 -17.36 9.21
N GLY A 238 10.08 -17.77 8.03
CA GLY A 238 10.53 -17.26 6.74
C GLY A 238 11.97 -17.63 6.37
N THR A 239 12.52 -18.71 6.92
CA THR A 239 13.91 -19.14 6.71
C THR A 239 14.14 -19.84 5.37
N TYR A 240 13.11 -20.46 4.78
CA TYR A 240 13.14 -21.04 3.45
C TYR A 240 11.78 -20.93 2.76
N ASN A 241 11.73 -21.23 1.46
CA ASN A 241 10.47 -21.25 0.70
C ASN A 241 9.98 -22.69 0.54
N LEU A 242 8.70 -22.93 0.84
CA LEU A 242 7.98 -24.16 0.44
C LEU A 242 7.64 -24.15 -1.04
N GLY A 243 7.50 -22.96 -1.63
CA GLY A 243 7.30 -22.78 -3.06
C GLY A 243 7.57 -21.33 -3.45
N THR A 244 8.04 -21.14 -4.69
CA THR A 244 8.38 -19.83 -5.24
C THR A 244 7.63 -19.67 -6.55
N ASN A 245 7.05 -18.48 -6.78
CA ASN A 245 6.35 -18.15 -8.03
C ASN A 245 5.24 -19.14 -8.42
N VAL A 246 4.46 -19.62 -7.45
CA VAL A 246 3.36 -20.56 -7.67
C VAL A 246 2.01 -19.82 -7.76
N THR A 247 0.99 -20.47 -8.32
CA THR A 247 -0.40 -19.97 -8.25
C THR A 247 -0.93 -20.03 -6.81
N PRO A 248 -1.91 -19.22 -6.40
CA PRO A 248 -2.45 -19.28 -5.05
C PRO A 248 -3.09 -20.64 -4.72
N SER A 249 -3.75 -21.29 -5.67
CA SER A 249 -4.28 -22.67 -5.49
C SER A 249 -3.17 -23.67 -5.16
N LYS A 250 -2.06 -23.64 -5.89
CA LYS A 250 -0.89 -24.48 -5.60
C LYS A 250 -0.24 -24.14 -4.25
N ALA A 251 -0.27 -22.88 -3.83
CA ALA A 251 0.20 -22.48 -2.52
C ALA A 251 -0.62 -23.12 -1.39
N VAL A 252 -1.94 -23.25 -1.56
CA VAL A 252 -2.82 -23.98 -0.62
C VAL A 252 -2.36 -25.43 -0.46
N ASP A 253 -2.03 -26.10 -1.57
CA ASP A 253 -1.54 -27.49 -1.53
C ASP A 253 -0.23 -27.64 -0.76
N LEU A 254 0.71 -26.69 -0.96
CA LEU A 254 1.99 -26.69 -0.25
C LEU A 254 1.79 -26.51 1.25
N MET A 255 0.88 -25.61 1.65
CA MET A 255 0.56 -25.38 3.05
C MET A 255 -0.17 -26.58 3.67
N GLU A 256 -1.13 -27.18 2.96
CA GLU A 256 -1.83 -28.39 3.42
C GLU A 256 -0.86 -29.57 3.59
N SER A 257 0.05 -29.76 2.64
CA SER A 257 1.06 -30.82 2.68
C SER A 257 1.99 -30.63 3.87
N TRP A 258 2.47 -29.40 4.08
CA TRP A 258 3.31 -29.08 5.23
C TRP A 258 2.59 -29.36 6.55
N LEU A 259 1.31 -29.00 6.70
CA LEU A 259 0.54 -29.29 7.91
C LEU A 259 0.40 -30.79 8.17
N LYS A 260 0.20 -31.59 7.12
CA LYS A 260 0.14 -33.06 7.23
C LYS A 260 1.50 -33.65 7.65
N GLU A 261 2.59 -33.17 7.04
CA GLU A 261 3.96 -33.58 7.41
C GLU A 261 4.29 -33.26 8.87
N GLN A 262 3.77 -32.16 9.40
CA GLN A 262 3.94 -31.80 10.82
C GLN A 262 2.94 -32.52 11.75
N GLY A 263 2.06 -33.39 11.24
CA GLY A 263 1.03 -34.07 12.02
C GLY A 263 -0.06 -33.14 12.56
N LEU A 264 -0.17 -31.93 12.02
CA LEU A 264 -1.14 -30.92 12.41
C LEU A 264 -2.46 -31.05 11.67
N MET A 265 -2.53 -31.82 10.59
CA MET A 265 -3.75 -32.09 9.83
C MET A 265 -3.77 -33.57 9.43
N LYS A 266 -4.94 -34.20 9.51
CA LYS A 266 -5.15 -35.62 9.17
C LYS A 266 -5.85 -35.76 7.82
#